data_AF-A0A667FXQ3-F1
#
_entry.id   AF-A0A667FXQ3-F1
#
_cell.length_a   1.000
_cell.length_b   1.000
_cell.length_c   1.000
_cell.angle_alpha   90.00
_cell.angle_beta   90.00
_cell.angle_gamma   90.00
#
_symmetry.space_group_name_H-M   'P 1'
#
loop_
_entity.id
_entity.type
_entity.pdbx_description
1 polymer ?
#
loop_
_entity_poly.entity_id
_entity_poly.type
_entity_poly.pdbx_seq_one_letter_code
_entity_poly.pdbx_strand_id
1 'polypeptide(L)'
;LDTDADKEQWKEVHKQVADSAYEVIKLKAYTSWAIGLSVADLAESIMKNLRWVPPISTMINGLYGIKDDVFLSVPCILGQNGISHVVTATLTPEEEAGLRKSTDTFWGIQKEPQFSTFLMWYYFTVQTTTGF
;
A
#
# COMPACT_ATOMS: atom_id res chain seq x y z
N LEU A 1 3.23 -12.62 -18.82
CA LEU A 1 2.24 -12.96 -17.77
C LEU A 1 1.10 -11.94 -17.72
N ASP A 2 1.18 -10.85 -18.48
CA ASP A 2 0.12 -9.82 -18.57
C ASP A 2 -0.16 -9.39 -20.02
N THR A 3 -0.11 -10.33 -20.97
CA THR A 3 -0.30 -10.02 -22.39
C THR A 3 -1.73 -10.36 -22.81
N ASP A 4 -2.35 -9.54 -23.67
CA ASP A 4 -3.75 -9.72 -24.13
C ASP A 4 -4.02 -11.07 -24.86
N ALA A 5 -2.98 -11.88 -25.08
CA ALA A 5 -3.05 -13.23 -25.61
C ALA A 5 -3.19 -14.34 -24.54
N ASP A 6 -3.36 -13.98 -23.27
CA ASP A 6 -3.44 -14.94 -22.17
C ASP A 6 -4.78 -15.68 -22.16
N LYS A 7 -4.78 -16.95 -22.64
CA LYS A 7 -5.95 -17.83 -22.73
C LYS A 7 -6.65 -18.08 -21.39
N GLU A 8 -5.93 -17.91 -20.29
CA GLU A 8 -6.40 -18.15 -18.92
C GLU A 8 -6.98 -16.90 -18.25
N GLN A 9 -6.94 -15.74 -18.92
CA GLN A 9 -7.53 -14.48 -18.46
C GLN A 9 -7.09 -14.04 -17.05
N TRP A 10 -5.80 -14.14 -16.74
CA TRP A 10 -5.25 -13.69 -15.45
C TRP A 10 -5.53 -12.21 -15.10
N LYS A 11 -5.73 -11.36 -16.11
CA LYS A 11 -6.21 -9.98 -15.95
C LYS A 11 -7.57 -9.89 -15.26
N GLU A 12 -8.46 -10.87 -15.48
CA GLU A 12 -9.77 -10.91 -14.84
C GLU A 12 -9.64 -11.18 -13.34
N VAL A 13 -8.65 -11.96 -12.90
CA VAL A 13 -8.38 -12.17 -11.47
C VAL A 13 -8.00 -10.86 -10.80
N HIS A 14 -7.13 -10.06 -11.43
CA HIS A 14 -6.78 -8.73 -10.91
C HIS A 14 -8.00 -7.81 -10.85
N LYS A 15 -8.84 -7.83 -11.88
CA LYS A 15 -10.08 -7.06 -11.91
C LYS A 15 -11.04 -7.49 -10.78
N GLN A 16 -11.21 -8.79 -10.55
CA GLN A 16 -12.01 -9.31 -9.45
C GLN A 16 -11.48 -8.85 -8.09
N VAL A 17 -10.16 -8.78 -7.90
CA VAL A 17 -9.56 -8.24 -6.66
C VAL A 17 -9.98 -6.78 -6.47
N ALA A 18 -9.92 -5.95 -7.51
CA ALA A 18 -10.36 -4.55 -7.44
C ALA A 18 -11.87 -4.41 -7.19
N ASP A 19 -12.68 -5.26 -7.83
CA ASP A 19 -14.14 -5.21 -7.77
C ASP A 19 -14.71 -5.85 -6.49
N SER A 20 -13.94 -6.73 -5.82
CA SER A 20 -14.38 -7.49 -4.64
C SER A 20 -14.87 -6.60 -3.50
N ALA A 21 -14.22 -5.45 -3.28
CA ALA A 21 -14.63 -4.49 -2.27
C ALA A 21 -16.02 -3.93 -2.57
N TYR A 22 -16.29 -3.58 -3.83
CA TYR A 22 -17.59 -3.07 -4.27
C TYR A 22 -18.68 -4.13 -4.17
N GLU A 23 -18.37 -5.38 -4.49
CA GLU A 23 -19.32 -6.49 -4.39
C GLU A 23 -19.73 -6.74 -2.94
N VAL A 24 -18.77 -6.79 -2.01
CA VAL A 24 -19.06 -7.00 -0.58
C VAL A 24 -19.86 -5.83 -0.01
N ILE A 25 -19.54 -4.59 -0.41
CA ILE A 25 -20.32 -3.41 -0.01
C ILE A 25 -21.74 -3.49 -0.59
N LYS A 26 -21.91 -3.94 -1.84
CA LYS A 26 -23.24 -4.10 -2.43
C LYS A 26 -24.10 -5.13 -1.69
N LEU A 27 -23.50 -6.22 -1.22
CA LEU A 27 -24.21 -7.31 -0.57
C LEU A 27 -24.43 -7.08 0.94
N LYS A 28 -23.44 -6.53 1.63
CA LYS A 28 -23.40 -6.43 3.10
C LYS A 28 -23.34 -4.97 3.61
N ALA A 29 -23.28 -3.98 2.73
CA ALA A 29 -23.06 -2.55 3.01
C ALA A 29 -21.67 -2.17 3.56
N TYR A 30 -20.89 -3.13 4.08
CA TYR A 30 -19.57 -2.86 4.65
C TYR A 30 -18.64 -4.08 4.57
N THR A 31 -17.33 -3.82 4.58
CA THR A 31 -16.26 -4.82 4.71
C THR A 31 -15.72 -4.80 6.14
N SER A 32 -15.53 -5.96 6.76
CA SER A 32 -15.07 -6.02 8.16
C SER A 32 -14.11 -7.18 8.45
N TRP A 33 -14.49 -8.40 8.09
CA TRP A 33 -13.72 -9.59 8.47
C TRP A 33 -12.36 -9.68 7.78
N ALA A 34 -12.31 -9.46 6.47
CA ALA A 34 -11.07 -9.54 5.71
C ALA A 34 -10.04 -8.51 6.20
N ILE A 35 -10.45 -7.25 6.35
CA ILE A 35 -9.56 -6.19 6.86
C ILE A 35 -9.15 -6.43 8.31
N GLY A 36 -10.05 -6.96 9.16
CA GLY A 36 -9.72 -7.30 10.54
C GLY A 36 -8.64 -8.37 10.64
N LEU A 37 -8.72 -9.41 9.79
CA LEU A 37 -7.69 -10.44 9.74
C LEU A 37 -6.36 -9.88 9.20
N SER A 38 -6.40 -9.09 8.13
CA SER A 38 -5.20 -8.44 7.59
C SER A 38 -4.49 -7.55 8.63
N VAL A 39 -5.25 -6.80 9.43
CA VAL A 39 -4.67 -5.98 10.51
C VAL A 39 -4.11 -6.85 11.63
N ALA A 40 -4.77 -7.96 11.97
CA ALA A 40 -4.28 -8.91 12.96
C ALA A 40 -2.94 -9.55 12.51
N ASP A 41 -2.82 -9.94 11.24
CA ASP A 41 -1.59 -10.51 10.68
C ASP A 41 -0.42 -9.50 10.72
N LEU A 42 -0.70 -8.23 10.38
CA LEU A 42 0.29 -7.16 10.48
C LEU A 42 0.72 -6.93 11.93
N ALA A 43 -0.24 -6.87 12.87
CA ALA A 43 0.04 -6.70 14.29
C ALA A 43 0.85 -7.87 14.85
N GLU A 44 0.51 -9.11 14.49
CA GLU A 44 1.26 -10.30 14.89
C GLU A 44 2.72 -10.23 14.42
N SER A 45 2.94 -9.82 13.17
CA SER A 45 4.29 -9.67 12.60
C SER A 45 5.13 -8.63 13.36
N ILE A 46 4.53 -7.50 13.73
CA ILE A 46 5.20 -6.46 14.54
C ILE A 46 5.50 -7.01 15.94
N MET A 47 4.48 -7.55 16.63
CA MET A 47 4.59 -7.99 18.02
C MET A 47 5.54 -9.16 18.20
N LYS A 48 5.60 -10.09 17.25
CA LYS A 48 6.49 -11.26 17.29
C LYS A 48 7.80 -11.04 16.54
N ASN A 49 8.03 -9.86 15.98
CA ASN A 49 9.21 -9.51 15.18
C ASN A 49 9.51 -10.55 14.08
N LEU A 50 8.48 -10.97 13.34
CA LEU A 50 8.58 -12.09 12.39
C LEU A 50 9.45 -11.77 11.17
N ARG A 51 9.71 -10.48 10.90
CA ARG A 51 10.43 -10.02 9.69
C ARG A 51 9.77 -10.51 8.40
N TRP A 52 8.44 -10.60 8.43
CA TRP A 52 7.62 -10.92 7.28
C TRP A 52 7.59 -9.73 6.30
N VAL A 53 7.28 -10.00 5.03
CA VAL A 53 7.28 -9.02 3.94
C VAL A 53 5.86 -8.81 3.39
N PRO A 54 4.94 -8.19 4.15
CA PRO A 54 3.64 -7.82 3.63
C PRO A 54 3.74 -6.59 2.69
N PRO A 55 2.82 -6.47 1.71
CA PRO A 55 2.64 -5.23 0.98
C PRO A 55 1.95 -4.20 1.88
N ILE A 56 2.68 -3.16 2.28
CA ILE A 56 2.16 -2.10 3.17
C ILE A 56 2.49 -0.72 2.60
N SER A 57 1.63 0.25 2.90
CA SER A 57 1.83 1.63 2.45
C SER A 57 3.02 2.26 3.16
N THR A 58 4.02 2.70 2.39
CA THR A 58 5.20 3.42 2.88
C THR A 58 5.56 4.53 1.92
N MET A 59 6.37 5.48 2.40
CA MET A 59 6.96 6.50 1.54
C MET A 59 7.91 5.84 0.54
N ILE A 60 7.72 6.12 -0.75
CA ILE A 60 8.52 5.55 -1.84
C ILE A 60 9.43 6.58 -2.53
N ASN A 61 9.67 7.72 -1.88
CA ASN A 61 10.59 8.74 -2.39
C ASN A 61 11.98 8.11 -2.66
N GLY A 62 12.49 8.32 -3.87
CA GLY A 62 13.75 7.78 -4.36
C GLY A 62 13.64 6.40 -5.01
N LEU A 63 12.52 5.70 -4.90
CA LEU A 63 12.28 4.42 -5.57
C LEU A 63 11.69 4.64 -6.97
N TYR A 64 12.12 3.83 -7.94
CA TYR A 64 11.64 3.89 -9.33
C TYR A 64 11.70 5.30 -9.96
N GLY A 65 12.63 6.15 -9.52
CA GLY A 65 12.79 7.53 -10.00
C GLY A 65 11.69 8.50 -9.58
N ILE A 66 10.90 8.15 -8.56
CA ILE A 66 9.86 9.00 -7.95
C ILE A 66 10.54 9.95 -6.96
N LYS A 67 10.26 11.26 -7.06
CA LYS A 67 10.86 12.30 -6.21
C LYS A 67 9.89 12.90 -5.20
N ASP A 68 8.61 12.67 -5.41
CA ASP A 68 7.55 13.19 -4.57
C ASP A 68 7.37 12.31 -3.32
N ASP A 69 6.94 12.93 -2.22
CA ASP A 69 6.67 12.27 -0.94
C ASP A 69 5.32 11.55 -0.97
N VAL A 70 5.20 10.56 -1.86
CA VAL A 70 4.00 9.74 -2.03
C VAL A 70 4.06 8.47 -1.19
N PHE A 71 2.93 8.11 -0.60
CA PHE A 71 2.75 6.84 0.11
C PHE A 71 2.00 5.83 -0.75
N LEU A 72 2.64 4.69 -1.06
CA LEU A 72 2.05 3.59 -1.82
C LEU A 72 2.42 2.23 -1.21
N SER A 73 1.59 1.23 -1.49
CA SER A 73 1.82 -0.14 -1.03
C SER A 73 2.98 -0.78 -1.80
N VAL A 74 4.05 -1.10 -1.10
CA VAL A 74 5.20 -1.86 -1.62
C VAL A 74 5.60 -2.94 -0.62
N PRO A 75 6.22 -4.05 -1.06
CA PRO A 75 6.68 -5.10 -0.16
C PRO A 75 7.72 -4.54 0.81
N CYS A 76 7.44 -4.63 2.11
CA CYS A 76 8.31 -4.08 3.15
C CYS A 76 8.60 -5.11 4.23
N ILE A 77 9.82 -5.15 4.74
CA ILE A 77 10.20 -5.99 5.87
C ILE A 77 9.67 -5.33 7.16
N LEU A 78 8.67 -5.98 7.76
CA LEU A 78 8.01 -5.53 8.98
C LEU A 78 8.60 -6.23 10.20
N GLY A 79 9.03 -5.45 11.19
CA GLY A 79 9.57 -5.95 12.46
C GLY A 79 9.01 -5.20 13.67
N GLN A 80 9.62 -5.41 14.83
CA GLN A 80 9.17 -4.80 16.10
C GLN A 80 9.14 -3.26 16.09
N ASN A 81 9.98 -2.61 15.26
CA ASN A 81 10.05 -1.16 15.13
C ASN A 81 9.23 -0.64 13.94
N GLY A 82 8.30 -1.45 13.41
CA GLY A 82 7.57 -1.14 12.19
C GLY A 82 8.39 -1.49 10.94
N ILE A 83 8.39 -0.59 9.96
CA ILE A 83 9.02 -0.82 8.66
C ILE A 83 10.54 -0.69 8.79
N SER A 84 11.25 -1.78 8.56
CA SER A 84 12.72 -1.79 8.63
C SER A 84 13.36 -1.54 7.27
N HIS A 85 12.84 -2.15 6.21
CA HIS A 85 13.39 -2.08 4.86
C HIS A 85 12.27 -2.16 3.83
N VAL A 86 12.45 -1.49 2.71
CA VAL A 86 11.58 -1.63 1.53
C VAL A 86 12.26 -2.55 0.54
N VAL A 87 11.54 -3.56 0.04
CA VAL A 87 12.04 -4.48 -0.98
C VAL A 87 11.83 -3.85 -2.34
N THR A 88 12.92 -3.55 -3.05
CA THR A 88 12.86 -3.06 -4.44
C THR A 88 12.66 -4.24 -5.38
N ALA A 89 11.47 -4.34 -5.97
CA ALA A 89 11.17 -5.34 -6.97
C ALA A 89 11.67 -4.88 -8.34
N THR A 90 12.11 -5.80 -9.19
CA THR A 90 12.40 -5.48 -10.59
C THR A 90 11.08 -5.50 -11.36
N LEU A 91 10.61 -4.32 -11.75
CA LEU A 91 9.37 -4.15 -12.50
C LEU A 91 9.64 -4.16 -14.00
N THR A 92 8.69 -4.68 -14.77
CA THR A 92 8.67 -4.51 -16.22
C THR A 92 8.31 -3.07 -16.60
N PRO A 93 8.62 -2.60 -17.83
CA PRO A 93 8.27 -1.25 -18.25
C PRO A 93 6.76 -0.93 -18.17
N GLU A 94 5.91 -1.93 -18.39
CA GLU A 94 4.45 -1.81 -18.30
C GLU A 94 3.99 -1.64 -16.86
N GLU A 95 4.52 -2.44 -15.92
CA GLU A 95 4.24 -2.33 -14.49
C GLU A 95 4.78 -1.02 -13.89
N GLU A 96 5.97 -0.58 -14.32
CA GLU A 96 6.54 0.70 -13.91
C GLU A 96 5.66 1.87 -14.38
N ALA A 97 5.17 1.82 -15.63
CA ALA A 97 4.22 2.82 -16.13
C ALA A 97 2.91 2.81 -15.34
N GLY A 98 2.41 1.63 -14.96
CA GLY A 98 1.26 1.47 -14.07
C GLY A 98 1.49 2.11 -12.69
N LEU A 99 2.64 1.82 -12.07
CA LEU A 99 3.01 2.37 -10.76
C LEU A 99 3.18 3.89 -10.81
N ARG A 100 3.78 4.44 -11.88
CA ARG A 100 3.88 5.89 -12.10
C ARG A 100 2.52 6.54 -12.21
N LYS A 101 1.60 5.95 -12.97
CA LYS A 101 0.22 6.45 -13.09
C LYS A 101 -0.50 6.47 -11.74
N SER A 102 -0.35 5.42 -10.93
CA SER A 102 -0.88 5.40 -9.55
C SER A 102 -0.25 6.51 -8.71
N THR A 103 1.07 6.65 -8.77
CA THR A 103 1.82 7.70 -8.06
C THR A 103 1.29 9.09 -8.36
N ASP A 104 1.15 9.43 -9.65
CA ASP A 104 0.66 10.75 -10.07
C ASP A 104 -0.76 11.02 -9.55
N THR A 105 -1.61 9.99 -9.55
CA THR A 105 -2.98 10.07 -9.04
C THR A 105 -3.00 10.36 -7.54
N PHE A 106 -2.22 9.60 -6.75
CA PHE A 106 -2.15 9.78 -5.31
C PHE A 106 -1.47 11.09 -4.91
N TRP A 107 -0.39 11.47 -5.59
CA TRP A 107 0.28 12.74 -5.36
C TRP A 107 -0.62 13.93 -5.66
N GLY A 108 -1.44 13.84 -6.73
CA GLY A 108 -2.45 14.83 -7.07
C GLY A 108 -3.41 15.15 -5.92
N ILE A 109 -3.76 14.13 -5.12
CA ILE A 109 -4.65 14.23 -3.96
C ILE A 109 -3.87 14.63 -2.69
N GLN A 110 -2.72 14.02 -2.44
CA GLN A 110 -1.92 14.23 -1.22
C GLN A 110 -1.34 15.65 -1.11
N LYS A 111 -1.04 16.28 -2.24
CA LYS A 111 -0.54 17.67 -2.28
C LYS A 111 -1.59 18.71 -1.88
N GLU A 112 -2.87 18.33 -1.78
CA GLU A 112 -3.90 19.28 -1.36
C GLU A 112 -3.62 19.74 0.08
N PRO A 113 -3.64 21.06 0.36
CA PRO A 113 -3.19 21.64 1.62
C PRO A 113 -3.96 21.14 2.86
N GLN A 114 -5.20 20.68 2.65
CA GLN A 114 -6.02 20.08 3.70
C GLN A 114 -5.48 18.71 4.14
N PHE A 115 -4.97 17.91 3.21
CA PHE A 115 -4.43 16.57 3.47
C PHE A 115 -3.02 16.64 4.08
N SER A 116 -2.18 17.55 3.57
CA SER A 116 -0.82 17.79 4.10
C SER A 116 -0.84 18.23 5.56
N THR A 117 -1.76 19.13 5.94
CA THR A 117 -1.91 19.60 7.32
C THR A 117 -2.35 18.46 8.25
N PHE A 118 -3.27 17.60 7.80
CA PHE A 118 -3.75 16.45 8.57
C PHE A 118 -2.67 15.38 8.77
N LEU A 119 -1.94 15.02 7.72
CA LEU A 119 -0.83 14.06 7.80
C LEU A 119 0.30 14.58 8.70
N MET A 120 0.66 15.86 8.58
CA MET A 120 1.69 16.47 9.42
C MET A 120 1.27 16.49 10.90
N TRP A 121 0.00 16.75 11.18
CA TRP A 121 -0.54 16.69 12.55
C TRP A 121 -0.58 15.25 13.09
N TYR A 122 -0.97 14.27 12.25
CA TYR A 122 -0.97 12.85 12.62
C TYR A 122 0.45 12.34 12.89
N TYR A 123 1.42 12.65 12.02
CA TYR A 123 2.82 12.26 12.18
C TYR A 123 3.44 12.88 13.44
N PHE A 124 3.17 14.18 13.69
CA PHE A 124 3.61 14.87 14.90
C PHE A 124 2.98 14.27 16.16
N THR A 125 1.69 13.93 16.13
CA THR A 125 0.98 13.31 17.26
C THR A 125 1.50 11.89 17.53
N VAL A 126 1.71 11.08 16.50
CA VAL A 126 2.27 9.72 16.65
C VAL A 126 3.69 9.80 17.22
N GLN A 127 4.56 10.68 16.70
CA GLN A 127 5.92 10.85 17.23
C GLN A 127 5.93 11.36 18.69
N THR A 128 5.09 12.33 19.04
CA THR A 128 5.00 12.84 20.42
C THR A 128 4.39 11.84 21.40
N THR A 129 3.52 10.93 20.93
CA THR A 129 2.90 9.89 21.78
C THR A 129 3.78 8.65 21.91
N THR A 130 4.67 8.37 20.94
CA THR A 130 5.64 7.25 21.02
C THR A 130 6.96 7.61 21.71
N GLY A 131 7.11 8.84 22.21
CA GLY A 131 8.06 9.16 23.28
C GLY A 131 9.49 8.70 23.05
N PHE A 132 10.17 9.32 22.08
CA PHE A 132 11.60 9.58 22.15
C PHE A 132 11.84 11.08 22.11
#